data_AF-A0A531N348-F1
#
_entry.id   AF-A0A531N348-F1
#
_cell.length_a   1.000
_cell.length_b   1.000
_cell.length_c   1.000
_cell.angle_alpha   90.00
_cell.angle_beta   90.00
_cell.angle_gamma   90.00
#
_symmetry.space_group_name_H-M   'P 1'
#
loop_
_entity.id
_entity.type
_entity.pdbx_description
1 polymer ?
#
loop_
_entity_poly.entity_id
_entity_poly.type
_entity_poly.pdbx_seq_one_letter_code
_entity_poly.pdbx_strand_id
1 'polypeptide(L)'
;MLRCFAFIAALMLASFTAFQACADRRVALVIGNSEYREIPALKNPDKDAEDVSNTFRLAGFDVFVAKDLTKIEFEKQFRNYLAAADGADLAIVYY
;
A
#
# COMPACT_ATOMS: atom_id res chain seq x y z
N MET A 1 -33.01 -30.13 28.86
CA MET A 1 -31.99 -30.68 27.95
C MET A 1 -32.06 -30.06 26.55
N LEU A 2 -33.24 -30.00 25.92
CA LEU A 2 -33.42 -29.40 24.57
C LEU A 2 -33.01 -27.92 24.47
N ARG A 3 -33.24 -27.12 25.52
CA ARG A 3 -32.87 -25.69 25.58
C ARG A 3 -31.35 -25.46 25.65
N CYS A 4 -30.61 -26.36 26.30
CA CYS A 4 -29.14 -26.28 26.36
C CYS A 4 -28.53 -26.64 25.00
N PHE A 5 -29.08 -27.63 24.29
CA PHE A 5 -28.64 -28.01 22.95
C PHE A 5 -28.87 -26.88 21.93
N ALA A 6 -30.02 -26.19 22.01
CA ALA A 6 -30.29 -25.03 21.17
C ALA A 6 -29.31 -23.87 21.42
N PHE A 7 -28.93 -23.66 22.69
CA PHE A 7 -27.96 -22.62 23.06
C PHE A 7 -26.55 -22.92 22.53
N ILE A 8 -26.12 -24.17 22.64
CA ILE A 8 -24.80 -24.61 22.15
C ILE A 8 -24.74 -24.55 20.62
N ALA A 9 -25.82 -24.95 19.94
CA ALA A 9 -25.92 -24.86 18.48
C ALA A 9 -25.89 -23.40 17.99
N ALA A 10 -26.60 -22.49 18.67
CA ALA A 10 -26.55 -21.06 18.35
C ALA A 10 -25.16 -20.45 18.57
N LEU A 11 -24.44 -20.88 19.62
CA LEU A 11 -23.08 -20.41 19.90
C LEU A 11 -22.08 -20.90 18.85
N MET A 12 -22.18 -22.15 18.40
CA MET A 12 -21.34 -22.69 17.31
C MET A 12 -21.62 -21.99 15.96
N LEU A 13 -22.88 -21.69 15.66
CA LEU A 13 -23.23 -20.96 14.44
C LEU A 13 -22.66 -19.53 14.43
N ALA A 14 -22.67 -18.86 15.59
CA ALA A 14 -22.11 -17.52 15.74
C ALA A 14 -20.58 -17.48 15.61
N SER A 15 -19.88 -18.56 15.98
CA SER A 15 -18.42 -18.66 15.79
C SER A 15 -17.99 -18.87 14.33
N PHE A 16 -18.89 -19.36 13.46
CA PHE A 16 -18.60 -19.53 12.03
C PHE A 16 -18.73 -18.23 11.22
N THR A 17 -19.38 -17.20 11.77
CA THR A 17 -19.56 -15.89 11.12
C THR A 17 -18.44 -14.88 11.43
N ALA A 18 -17.44 -15.27 12.23
CA ALA A 18 -16.19 -14.53 12.34
C ALA A 18 -15.34 -14.76 11.07
N PHE A 19 -15.92 -14.41 9.92
CA PHE A 19 -15.25 -14.42 8.64
C PHE A 19 -14.06 -13.46 8.74
N GLN A 20 -12.90 -13.91 8.29
CA GLN A 20 -11.66 -13.15 8.34
C GLN A 20 -11.89 -11.75 7.76
N ALA A 21 -11.65 -10.71 8.56
CA ALA A 21 -11.33 -9.41 8.01
C ALA A 21 -9.99 -9.56 7.30
N CYS A 22 -10.02 -9.87 6.00
CA CYS A 22 -8.85 -9.76 5.14
C CYS A 22 -8.48 -8.27 5.15
N ALA A 23 -7.33 -7.92 5.71
CA ALA A 23 -6.87 -6.54 5.65
C ALA A 23 -6.69 -6.19 4.17
N ASP A 24 -7.33 -5.10 3.72
CA ASP A 24 -7.17 -4.61 2.34
C ASP A 24 -5.68 -4.51 2.02
N ARG A 25 -5.24 -5.18 0.95
CA ARG A 25 -3.87 -5.08 0.49
C ARG A 25 -3.70 -3.78 -0.28
N ARG A 26 -3.01 -2.81 0.33
CA ARG A 26 -2.81 -1.47 -0.22
C ARG A 26 -1.34 -1.29 -0.58
N VAL A 27 -1.04 -0.87 -1.79
CA VAL A 27 0.33 -0.60 -2.25
C VAL A 27 0.46 0.82 -2.81
N ALA A 28 1.60 1.46 -2.61
CA ALA A 28 1.87 2.79 -3.13
C ALA A 28 3.29 2.87 -3.72
N LEU A 29 3.42 3.51 -4.88
CA LEU A 29 4.69 3.96 -5.43
C LEU A 29 4.80 5.48 -5.27
N VAL A 30 5.85 5.92 -4.60
CA VAL A 30 6.15 7.34 -4.35
C VAL A 30 7.49 7.66 -4.96
N ILE A 31 7.50 8.60 -5.92
CA ILE A 31 8.71 9.04 -6.60
C ILE A 31 8.92 10.52 -6.31
N GLY A 32 10.16 10.89 -5.97
CA GLY A 32 10.56 12.29 -5.83
C GLY A 32 11.82 12.54 -6.64
N ASN A 33 11.72 13.33 -7.71
CA ASN A 33 12.88 13.71 -8.52
C ASN A 33 13.20 15.20 -8.29
N SER A 34 14.36 15.48 -7.71
CA SER A 34 14.84 16.81 -7.37
C SER A 34 16.09 17.18 -8.16
N GLU A 35 17.04 16.25 -8.35
CA GLU A 35 18.38 16.47 -8.90
C GLU A 35 18.44 16.20 -10.42
N TYR A 36 17.74 17.02 -11.20
CA TYR A 36 17.78 16.95 -12.67
C TYR A 36 19.11 17.45 -13.24
N ARG A 37 19.59 16.81 -14.31
CA ARG A 37 20.89 17.15 -14.93
C ARG A 37 20.94 18.50 -15.64
N GLU A 38 19.82 18.92 -16.25
CA GLU A 38 19.78 20.06 -17.18
C GLU A 38 19.17 21.32 -16.57
N ILE A 39 18.57 21.22 -15.37
CA ILE A 39 17.91 22.33 -14.70
C ILE A 39 18.36 22.40 -13.23
N PRO A 40 18.21 23.56 -12.57
CA PRO A 40 18.46 23.66 -11.14
C PRO A 40 17.61 22.66 -10.35
N ALA A 41 18.16 22.16 -9.25
CA ALA A 41 17.49 21.21 -8.39
C ALA A 41 16.14 21.76 -7.88
N LEU A 42 15.13 20.91 -7.88
CA LEU A 42 13.81 21.24 -7.36
C LEU A 42 13.83 21.11 -5.83
N LYS A 43 13.29 22.12 -5.13
CA LYS A 43 13.39 22.19 -3.66
C LYS A 43 12.55 21.17 -2.89
N ASN A 44 11.42 20.73 -3.47
CA ASN A 44 10.35 20.09 -2.72
C ASN A 44 10.17 18.58 -2.97
N PRO A 45 10.40 18.00 -4.17
CA PRO A 45 10.04 16.60 -4.45
C PRO A 45 10.62 15.60 -3.44
N ASP A 46 11.85 15.84 -2.98
CA ASP A 46 12.51 15.02 -1.97
C ASP A 46 11.79 14.99 -0.62
N LYS A 47 11.31 16.15 -0.18
CA LYS A 47 10.58 16.32 1.08
C LYS A 47 9.13 15.86 0.95
N ASP A 48 8.50 16.16 -0.18
CA ASP A 48 7.13 15.75 -0.46
C ASP A 48 7.04 14.22 -0.56
N ALA A 49 8.00 13.56 -1.21
CA ALA A 49 8.07 12.10 -1.27
C ALA A 49 8.25 11.47 0.11
N GLU A 50 9.02 12.10 1.01
CA GLU A 50 9.14 11.66 2.40
C GLU A 50 7.79 11.77 3.13
N ASP A 51 7.18 12.95 3.11
CA ASP A 51 5.93 13.25 3.82
C ASP A 51 4.76 12.37 3.30
N VAL A 52 4.65 12.20 1.98
CA VAL A 52 3.64 11.33 1.35
C VAL A 52 3.90 9.86 1.65
N SER A 53 5.16 9.39 1.56
CA SER A 53 5.48 7.99 1.88
C SER A 53 5.16 7.64 3.33
N ASN A 54 5.43 8.55 4.27
CA ASN A 54 5.07 8.38 5.68
C ASN A 54 3.56 8.36 5.88
N THR A 55 2.83 9.23 5.18
CA THR A 55 1.36 9.25 5.21
C THR A 55 0.77 7.92 4.71
N PHE A 56 1.28 7.37 3.62
CA PHE A 56 0.82 6.07 3.10
C PHE A 56 1.18 4.90 4.03
N ARG A 57 2.38 4.89 4.62
CA ARG A 57 2.75 3.87 5.63
C ARG A 57 1.79 3.90 6.82
N LEU A 58 1.49 5.10 7.34
CA LEU A 58 0.52 5.26 8.43
C LEU A 58 -0.90 4.83 8.04
N ALA A 59 -1.27 4.96 6.76
CA ALA A 59 -2.54 4.51 6.21
C ALA A 59 -2.57 3.00 5.86
N GLY A 60 -1.51 2.25 6.19
CA GLY A 60 -1.45 0.80 6.00
C GLY A 60 -1.03 0.33 4.60
N PHE A 61 -0.40 1.19 3.81
CA PHE A 61 0.15 0.81 2.51
C PHE A 61 1.53 0.16 2.65
N ASP A 62 1.81 -0.80 1.77
CA ASP A 62 3.18 -1.19 1.42
C ASP A 62 3.74 -0.19 0.40
N VAL A 63 4.78 0.55 0.79
CA VAL A 63 5.23 1.75 0.07
C VAL A 63 6.59 1.54 -0.58
N PHE A 64 6.61 1.58 -1.90
CA PHE A 64 7.78 1.65 -2.75
C PHE A 64 8.18 3.12 -2.89
N VAL A 65 9.39 3.47 -2.44
CA VAL A 65 9.91 4.83 -2.55
C VAL A 65 11.14 4.85 -3.42
N ALA A 66 11.23 5.81 -4.31
CA ALA A 66 12.39 6.00 -5.16
C ALA A 66 12.63 7.50 -5.41
N LYS A 67 13.90 7.87 -5.56
CA LYS A 67 14.30 9.27 -5.75
C LYS A 67 15.27 9.42 -6.91
N ASP A 68 15.23 10.58 -7.55
CA ASP A 68 16.14 11.01 -8.62
C ASP A 68 16.39 9.95 -9.70
N LEU A 69 15.30 9.31 -10.17
CA LEU A 69 15.38 8.23 -11.13
C LEU A 69 15.66 8.73 -12.54
N THR A 70 16.58 8.06 -13.23
CA THR A 70 16.61 8.06 -14.68
C THR A 70 15.39 7.33 -15.26
N LYS A 71 15.10 7.52 -16.55
CA LYS A 71 14.01 6.81 -17.23
C LYS A 71 14.11 5.28 -17.09
N ILE A 72 15.31 4.71 -17.22
CA ILE A 72 15.51 3.26 -17.14
C ILE A 72 15.23 2.76 -15.72
N GLU A 73 15.64 3.52 -14.70
CA GLU A 73 15.38 3.19 -13.30
C GLU A 73 13.90 3.34 -12.96
N PHE A 74 13.24 4.38 -13.48
CA PHE A 74 11.79 4.55 -13.38
C PHE A 74 11.05 3.33 -13.92
N GLU A 75 11.35 2.90 -15.15
CA GLU A 75 10.71 1.75 -15.77
C GLU A 75 10.94 0.45 -14.96
N LYS A 76 12.13 0.30 -14.37
CA LYS A 76 12.45 -0.83 -13.49
C LYS A 76 11.65 -0.79 -12.19
N GLN A 77 11.61 0.37 -11.52
CA GLN A 77 10.85 0.53 -10.27
C GLN A 77 9.35 0.36 -10.51
N PHE A 78 8.84 0.89 -11.61
CA PHE A 78 7.45 0.75 -11.99
C PHE A 78 7.08 -0.73 -12.22
N ARG A 79 7.93 -1.52 -12.89
CA ARG A 79 7.69 -2.98 -13.05
C ARG A 79 7.68 -3.72 -11.70
N ASN A 80 8.58 -3.39 -10.79
CA ASN A 80 8.59 -4.00 -9.45
C ASN A 80 7.32 -3.66 -8.68
N TYR A 81 6.90 -2.39 -8.72
CA TYR A 81 5.63 -1.95 -8.14
C TYR A 81 4.43 -2.65 -8.79
N LEU A 82 4.39 -2.82 -10.12
CA LEU A 82 3.30 -3.51 -10.80
C LEU A 82 3.15 -4.97 -10.34
N ALA A 83 4.26 -5.66 -10.07
CA ALA A 83 4.20 -7.01 -9.48
C ALA A 83 3.58 -7.00 -8.08
N ALA A 84 3.78 -5.92 -7.31
CA ALA A 84 3.10 -5.73 -6.03
C ALA A 84 1.67 -5.21 -6.20
N ALA A 85 1.34 -4.47 -7.24
CA ALA A 85 -0.03 -4.01 -7.50
C ALA A 85 -0.95 -5.14 -7.95
N ASP A 86 -0.42 -6.19 -8.57
CA ASP A 86 -1.19 -7.39 -8.91
C ASP A 86 -1.79 -8.02 -7.64
N GLY A 87 -3.11 -8.20 -7.63
CA GLY A 87 -3.86 -8.67 -6.47
C GLY A 87 -3.94 -7.70 -5.28
N ALA A 88 -3.59 -6.42 -5.44
CA ALA A 88 -3.87 -5.39 -4.42
C ALA A 88 -5.29 -4.85 -4.57
N ASP A 89 -5.95 -4.56 -3.44
CA ASP A 89 -7.27 -3.93 -3.41
C ASP A 89 -7.19 -2.44 -3.74
N LEU A 90 -6.04 -1.81 -3.45
CA LEU A 90 -5.75 -0.41 -3.79
C LEU A 90 -4.29 -0.23 -4.16
N ALA A 91 -4.06 0.47 -5.28
CA ALA A 91 -2.74 0.73 -5.82
C ALA A 91 -2.63 2.21 -6.22
N ILE A 92 -1.70 2.96 -5.61
CA ILE A 92 -1.52 4.41 -5.81
C ILE A 92 -0.13 4.72 -6.36
N VAL A 93 -0.04 5.70 -7.26
CA VAL A 93 1.22 6.28 -7.71
C VAL A 93 1.23 7.78 -7.38
N TYR A 94 2.32 8.24 -6.76
CA TYR A 94 2.65 9.64 -6.52
C TYR A 94 4.00 9.95 -7.19
N TYR A 95 4.07 11.07 -7.92
CA TYR A 95 5.24 11.54 -8.67
C TYR A 95 5.31 13.05 -8.62
#